data_AF-A0A067SH52-F1
#
_entry.id   AF-A0A067SH52-F1
#
_cell.length_a   1.000
_cell.length_b   1.000
_cell.length_c   1.000
_cell.angle_alpha   90.00
_cell.angle_beta   90.00
_cell.angle_gamma   90.00
#
_symmetry.space_group_name_H-M   'P 1'
#
loop_
_entity.id
_entity.type
_entity.pdbx_description
1 polymer ?
#
loop_
_entity_poly.entity_id
_entity_poly.type
_entity_poly.pdbx_seq_one_letter_code
_entity_poly.pdbx_strand_id
1 'polypeptide(L)'
;MSATSTTTLTHLPPPKPNHAFTKRPSSKIGVFFWRRRMWFESTFVLSMLEPWEKILLLTTFALLFLLVFTGILQYMPHHLVVMRRRAMYYLWGQEGDERILWQWLGLATGEGATDAVRAGLGSLHKEL
;
A
#
# COMPACT_ATOMS: atom_id res chain seq x y z
N MET A 1 40.19 -59.32 37.77
CA MET A 1 38.73 -59.21 37.56
C MET A 1 38.37 -57.77 37.82
N SER A 2 38.26 -56.94 36.78
CA SER A 2 37.94 -55.51 36.93
C SER A 2 36.77 -55.18 36.01
N ALA A 3 35.64 -54.84 36.62
CA ALA A 3 34.38 -54.58 35.93
C ALA A 3 34.41 -53.22 35.22
N THR A 4 33.93 -53.23 33.99
CA THR A 4 33.64 -52.05 33.16
C THR A 4 32.36 -51.36 33.65
N SER A 5 32.44 -50.09 34.05
CA SER A 5 31.28 -49.26 34.34
C SER A 5 31.06 -48.25 33.22
N THR A 6 30.14 -48.57 32.29
CA THR A 6 29.71 -47.67 31.21
C THR A 6 28.58 -46.77 31.72
N THR A 7 28.85 -45.47 31.87
CA THR A 7 27.89 -44.45 32.28
C THR A 7 27.00 -44.05 31.11
N THR A 8 25.84 -44.69 30.94
CA THR A 8 24.79 -44.32 29.97
C THR A 8 23.77 -43.39 30.60
N LEU A 9 24.10 -42.10 30.71
CA LEU A 9 23.13 -41.07 31.11
C LEU A 9 22.15 -40.76 29.95
N THR A 10 20.97 -41.37 30.05
CA THR A 10 19.66 -40.74 29.82
C THR A 10 19.47 -39.97 28.51
N HIS A 11 19.33 -40.69 27.39
CA HIS A 11 18.73 -40.16 26.17
C HIS A 11 17.24 -40.57 26.14
N LEU A 12 16.37 -39.71 26.68
CA LEU A 12 14.92 -39.91 26.65
C LEU A 12 14.39 -39.57 25.25
N PRO A 13 13.54 -40.41 24.64
CA PRO A 13 12.94 -40.10 23.36
C PRO A 13 12.08 -38.84 23.49
N PRO A 14 12.09 -37.95 22.49
CA PRO A 14 11.29 -36.73 22.55
C PRO A 14 9.80 -37.09 22.70
N PRO A 15 9.05 -36.38 23.55
CA PRO A 15 7.63 -36.61 23.72
C PRO A 15 6.90 -36.32 22.41
N LYS A 16 6.19 -37.32 21.88
CA LYS A 16 5.17 -37.14 20.83
C LYS A 16 3.85 -36.82 21.55
N PRO A 17 3.04 -35.82 21.16
CA PRO A 17 2.94 -35.19 19.84
C PRO A 17 3.81 -33.93 19.64
N ASN A 18 4.29 -33.74 18.41
CA ASN A 18 5.09 -32.57 18.04
C ASN A 18 4.24 -31.29 17.95
N HIS A 19 4.27 -30.45 18.98
CA HIS A 19 3.64 -29.12 18.98
C HIS A 19 4.41 -28.06 18.17
N ALA A 20 5.29 -28.47 17.26
CA ALA A 20 6.10 -27.57 16.45
C ALA A 20 5.24 -26.65 15.56
N PHE A 21 4.08 -27.14 15.10
CA PHE A 21 3.17 -26.38 14.24
C PHE A 21 2.49 -25.19 14.95
N THR A 22 2.34 -25.24 16.28
CA THR A 22 1.71 -24.17 17.07
C THR A 22 2.74 -23.21 17.69
N LYS A 23 4.04 -23.49 17.55
CA LYS A 23 5.08 -22.60 18.07
C LYS A 23 5.07 -21.26 17.34
N ARG A 24 4.94 -20.18 18.11
CA ARG A 24 5.10 -18.81 17.63
C ARG A 24 6.50 -18.64 17.00
N PRO A 25 6.60 -18.21 15.73
CA PRO A 25 7.88 -17.93 15.11
C PRO A 25 8.60 -16.77 15.82
N SER A 26 9.92 -16.84 15.92
CA SER A 26 10.74 -15.84 16.65
C SER A 26 10.84 -14.49 15.90
N SER A 27 10.67 -14.49 14.57
CA SER A 27 10.74 -13.28 13.74
C SER A 27 9.52 -12.37 13.90
N LYS A 28 9.73 -11.04 13.98
CA LYS A 28 8.65 -10.03 14.10
C LYS A 28 7.63 -10.12 12.96
N ILE A 29 8.10 -10.31 11.71
CA ILE A 29 7.23 -10.48 10.53
C ILE A 29 6.49 -11.82 10.62
N GLY A 30 7.17 -12.87 11.06
CA GLY A 30 6.56 -14.18 11.28
C GLY A 30 5.44 -14.13 12.32
N VAL A 31 5.62 -13.37 13.40
CA VAL A 31 4.57 -13.17 14.43
C VAL A 31 3.36 -12.44 13.84
N PHE A 32 3.57 -11.45 12.98
CA PHE A 32 2.47 -10.72 12.35
C PHE A 32 1.64 -11.61 11.44
N PHE A 33 2.29 -12.38 10.55
CA PHE A 33 1.60 -13.34 9.70
C PHE A 33 0.94 -14.46 10.49
N TRP A 34 1.59 -14.95 11.55
CA TRP A 34 1.03 -15.96 12.44
C TRP A 34 -0.24 -15.44 13.13
N ARG A 35 -0.22 -14.20 13.64
CA ARG A 35 -1.40 -13.58 14.28
C ARG A 35 -2.52 -13.33 13.27
N ARG A 36 -2.18 -12.85 12.07
CA ARG A 36 -3.15 -12.64 10.99
C ARG A 36 -3.78 -13.95 10.55
N ARG A 37 -2.99 -15.01 10.41
CA ARG A 37 -3.45 -16.37 10.09
C ARG A 37 -4.37 -16.92 11.18
N MET A 38 -3.97 -16.81 12.45
CA MET A 38 -4.80 -17.27 13.58
C MET A 38 -6.13 -16.52 13.66
N TRP A 39 -6.15 -15.22 13.38
CA TRP A 39 -7.40 -14.45 13.27
C TRP A 39 -8.25 -14.91 12.08
N PHE A 40 -7.63 -15.22 10.95
CA PHE A 40 -8.31 -15.69 9.75
C PHE A 40 -8.93 -17.08 9.94
N GLU A 41 -8.23 -17.98 10.64
CA GLU A 41 -8.74 -19.32 10.99
C GLU A 41 -9.85 -19.27 12.05
N SER A 42 -9.91 -18.21 12.87
CA SER A 42 -10.88 -18.06 13.96
C SER A 42 -12.27 -17.60 13.52
N THR A 43 -12.43 -17.04 12.32
CA THR A 43 -13.78 -16.67 11.84
C THR A 43 -14.53 -17.95 11.46
N PHE A 44 -15.57 -18.28 12.24
CA PHE A 44 -16.32 -19.54 12.22
C PHE A 44 -16.59 -20.12 10.82
N VAL A 45 -17.01 -19.27 9.88
CA VAL A 45 -17.30 -19.69 8.50
C VAL A 45 -16.06 -20.27 7.80
N LEU A 46 -14.91 -19.61 7.94
CA LEU A 46 -13.63 -20.10 7.37
C LEU A 46 -13.08 -21.32 8.12
N SER A 47 -13.52 -21.60 9.34
CA SER A 47 -13.12 -22.80 10.07
C SER A 47 -13.81 -24.06 9.54
N MET A 48 -15.04 -23.93 9.05
CA MET A 48 -15.88 -25.03 8.54
C MET A 48 -15.67 -25.34 7.06
N LEU A 49 -15.16 -24.37 6.28
CA LEU A 49 -14.83 -24.58 4.87
C LEU A 49 -13.69 -25.60 4.71
N GLU A 50 -13.71 -26.33 3.60
CA GLU A 50 -12.59 -27.17 3.19
C GLU A 50 -11.38 -26.31 2.78
N PRO A 51 -10.14 -26.85 2.83
CA PRO A 51 -8.94 -26.11 2.41
C PRO A 51 -9.04 -25.56 0.98
N TRP A 52 -9.70 -26.28 0.07
CA TRP A 52 -9.86 -25.81 -1.30
C TRP A 52 -10.88 -24.66 -1.37
N GLU A 53 -12.01 -24.76 -0.65
CA GLU A 53 -13.08 -23.74 -0.65
C GLU A 53 -12.56 -22.40 -0.18
N LYS A 54 -11.68 -22.40 0.83
CA LYS A 54 -11.01 -21.20 1.33
C LYS A 54 -10.19 -20.52 0.23
N ILE A 55 -9.51 -21.30 -0.61
CA ILE A 55 -8.71 -20.77 -1.71
C ILE A 55 -9.63 -20.13 -2.75
N LEU A 56 -10.71 -20.77 -3.18
CA LEU A 56 -11.64 -20.15 -4.16
C LEU A 56 -12.35 -18.91 -3.60
N LEU A 57 -12.74 -18.91 -2.32
CA LEU A 57 -13.38 -17.76 -1.70
C LEU A 57 -12.40 -16.58 -1.62
N LEU A 58 -11.17 -16.82 -1.17
CA LEU A 58 -10.13 -15.80 -1.09
C LEU A 58 -9.76 -15.23 -2.45
N THR A 59 -9.64 -16.07 -3.48
CA THR A 59 -9.30 -15.60 -4.83
C THR A 59 -10.44 -14.78 -5.42
N THR A 60 -11.69 -15.24 -5.29
CA THR A 60 -12.87 -14.50 -5.76
C THR A 60 -13.00 -13.17 -5.02
N PHE A 61 -12.85 -13.16 -3.69
CA PHE A 61 -12.87 -11.94 -2.90
C PHE A 61 -11.74 -10.97 -3.30
N ALA A 62 -10.52 -11.48 -3.52
CA ALA A 62 -9.40 -10.66 -3.97
C ALA A 62 -9.65 -10.07 -5.36
N LEU A 63 -10.22 -10.83 -6.29
CA LEU A 63 -10.59 -10.35 -7.62
C LEU A 63 -11.66 -9.25 -7.55
N LEU A 64 -12.72 -9.46 -6.77
CA LEU A 64 -13.76 -8.45 -6.56
C LEU A 64 -13.19 -7.21 -5.89
N PHE A 65 -12.35 -7.38 -4.87
CA PHE A 65 -11.71 -6.27 -4.18
C PHE A 65 -10.80 -5.48 -5.13
N LEU A 66 -9.99 -6.15 -5.96
CA LEU A 66 -9.15 -5.50 -6.96
C LEU A 66 -9.99 -4.78 -8.02
N LEU A 67 -11.09 -5.37 -8.47
CA LEU A 67 -12.00 -4.74 -9.43
C LEU A 67 -12.62 -3.47 -8.85
N VAL A 68 -13.13 -3.54 -7.62
CA VAL A 68 -13.69 -2.39 -6.89
C VAL A 68 -12.61 -1.34 -6.65
N PHE A 69 -11.43 -1.74 -6.19
CA PHE A 69 -10.34 -0.83 -5.89
C PHE A 69 -9.84 -0.13 -7.16
N THR A 70 -9.70 -0.86 -8.26
CA THR A 70 -9.35 -0.28 -9.57
C THR A 70 -10.43 0.69 -10.04
N GLY A 71 -11.71 0.30 -9.90
CA GLY A 71 -12.84 1.17 -10.21
C GLY A 71 -12.84 2.44 -9.36
N ILE A 72 -12.58 2.35 -8.05
CA ILE A 72 -12.45 3.50 -7.16
C ILE A 72 -11.26 4.36 -7.60
N LEU A 73 -10.07 3.78 -7.80
CA LEU A 73 -8.89 4.54 -8.20
C LEU A 73 -9.06 5.24 -9.55
N GLN A 74 -9.82 4.66 -10.47
CA GLN A 74 -10.08 5.26 -11.79
C GLN A 74 -11.22 6.29 -11.75
N TYR A 75 -12.27 6.04 -10.96
CA TYR A 75 -13.48 6.87 -10.92
C TYR A 75 -13.39 8.02 -9.91
N MET A 76 -12.82 7.75 -8.74
CA MET A 76 -12.70 8.72 -7.65
C MET A 76 -11.89 9.98 -8.00
N PRO A 77 -10.75 9.96 -8.74
CA PRO A 77 -10.02 11.19 -9.04
C PRO A 77 -10.86 12.17 -9.86
N HIS A 78 -11.72 11.67 -10.76
CA HIS A 78 -12.60 12.51 -11.55
C HIS A 78 -13.61 13.27 -10.67
N HIS A 79 -14.20 12.58 -9.70
CA HIS A 79 -15.13 13.20 -8.74
C HIS A 79 -14.42 14.12 -7.74
N LEU A 80 -13.23 13.74 -7.27
CA LEU A 80 -12.43 14.56 -6.36
C LEU A 80 -12.07 15.92 -6.97
N VAL A 81 -11.78 16.00 -8.27
CA VAL A 81 -11.48 17.28 -8.93
C VAL A 81 -12.68 18.22 -8.91
N VAL A 82 -13.88 17.72 -9.22
CA VAL A 82 -15.11 18.54 -9.21
C VAL A 82 -15.47 18.97 -7.79
N MET A 83 -15.39 18.04 -6.84
CA MET A 83 -15.69 18.32 -5.43
C MET A 83 -14.68 19.30 -4.82
N ARG A 84 -13.41 19.18 -5.19
CA ARG A 84 -12.35 20.13 -4.79
C ARG A 84 -12.59 21.52 -5.34
N ARG A 85 -12.96 21.66 -6.62
CA ARG A 85 -13.26 22.98 -7.23
C ARG A 85 -14.43 23.67 -6.49
N ARG A 86 -15.48 22.92 -6.15
CA ARG A 86 -16.60 23.43 -5.36
C ARG A 86 -16.21 23.76 -3.92
N ALA A 87 -15.45 22.89 -3.25
CA ALA A 87 -14.97 23.13 -1.89
C ALA A 87 -14.09 24.39 -1.83
N MET A 88 -13.19 24.58 -2.78
CA MET A 88 -12.36 25.79 -2.87
C MET A 88 -13.20 27.05 -3.13
N TYR A 89 -14.23 26.97 -3.97
CA TYR A 89 -15.14 28.10 -4.19
C TYR A 89 -15.83 28.53 -2.89
N TYR A 90 -16.33 27.58 -2.10
CA TYR A 90 -16.99 27.89 -0.83
C TYR A 90 -16.01 28.32 0.27
N LEU A 91 -14.79 27.81 0.27
CA LEU A 91 -13.81 28.11 1.31
C LEU A 91 -13.05 29.43 1.05
N TRP A 92 -12.79 29.77 -0.21
CA TRP A 92 -11.98 30.94 -0.59
C TRP A 92 -12.78 32.07 -1.25
N GLY A 93 -14.05 31.86 -1.63
CA GLY A 93 -14.96 32.92 -2.10
C GLY A 93 -14.61 33.55 -3.46
N GLN A 94 -13.54 33.07 -4.12
CA GLN A 94 -13.11 33.42 -5.47
C GLN A 94 -12.92 32.12 -6.22
N GLU A 95 -13.32 32.05 -7.49
CA GLU A 95 -12.96 30.96 -8.41
C GLU A 95 -11.51 30.58 -8.16
N GLY A 96 -11.29 29.40 -7.58
CA GLY A 96 -9.96 28.97 -7.12
C GLY A 96 -8.98 29.12 -8.26
N ASP A 97 -8.16 30.16 -8.16
CA ASP A 97 -7.36 30.66 -9.27
C ASP A 97 -6.41 29.54 -9.69
N GLU A 98 -6.78 28.89 -10.78
CA GLU A 98 -6.02 27.82 -11.41
C GLU A 98 -4.60 28.33 -11.67
N ARG A 99 -4.46 29.64 -11.94
CA ARG A 99 -3.19 30.33 -12.11
C ARG A 99 -2.32 30.27 -10.88
N ILE A 100 -2.85 30.45 -9.66
CA ILE A 100 -2.06 30.37 -8.42
C ILE A 100 -1.51 28.96 -8.21
N LEU A 101 -2.30 27.93 -8.52
CA LEU A 101 -1.85 26.54 -8.43
C LEU A 101 -0.80 26.21 -9.49
N TRP A 102 -0.98 26.65 -10.75
CA TRP A 102 0.02 26.47 -11.82
C TRP A 102 1.30 27.29 -11.59
N GLN A 103 1.17 28.45 -10.95
CA GLN A 103 2.26 29.34 -10.57
C GLN A 103 3.05 28.77 -9.38
N TRP A 104 2.38 28.13 -8.41
CA TRP A 104 3.03 27.41 -7.31
C TRP A 104 3.67 26.08 -7.75
N LEU A 105 3.06 25.39 -8.72
CA LEU A 105 3.60 24.16 -9.33
C LEU A 105 4.78 24.43 -10.30
N GLY A 106 5.19 25.69 -10.47
CA GLY A 106 6.43 26.07 -11.17
C GLY A 106 6.45 25.81 -12.68
N LEU A 107 5.30 25.55 -13.29
CA LEU A 107 5.18 25.26 -14.74
C LEU A 107 4.98 26.51 -15.60
N ALA A 108 4.71 27.68 -15.00
CA ALA A 108 4.41 28.92 -15.72
C ALA A 108 5.60 29.86 -15.93
N THR A 109 6.79 29.58 -15.35
CA THR A 109 7.92 30.52 -15.35
C THR A 109 8.90 30.38 -16.53
N GLY A 110 8.72 29.41 -17.42
CA GLY A 110 9.67 29.12 -18.49
C GLY A 110 9.44 29.84 -19.82
N GLU A 111 8.19 30.00 -20.26
CA GLU A 111 7.91 30.38 -21.66
C GLU A 111 7.78 31.90 -21.87
N GLY A 112 7.32 32.67 -20.87
CA GLY A 112 7.15 34.12 -21.01
C GLY A 112 8.43 34.95 -20.91
N ALA A 113 9.49 34.42 -20.28
CA ALA A 113 10.75 35.14 -20.09
C ALA A 113 11.56 35.22 -21.39
N THR A 114 11.57 34.15 -22.20
CA THR A 114 12.26 34.12 -23.49
C THR A 114 11.62 35.04 -24.52
N ASP A 115 10.29 35.17 -24.49
CA ASP A 115 9.56 36.03 -25.42
C ASP A 115 9.69 37.51 -25.08
N ALA A 116 9.75 37.86 -23.79
CA ALA A 116 10.02 39.24 -23.35
C ALA A 116 11.46 39.68 -23.70
N VAL A 117 12.46 38.81 -23.54
CA VAL A 117 13.86 39.10 -23.93
C VAL A 117 13.99 39.21 -25.45
N ARG A 118 13.28 38.37 -26.21
CA ARG A 118 13.26 38.42 -27.68
C ARG A 118 12.59 39.69 -28.22
N ALA A 119 11.52 40.15 -27.58
CA ALA A 119 10.87 41.42 -27.89
C ALA A 119 11.78 42.62 -27.59
N GLY A 120 12.50 42.60 -26.46
CA GLY A 120 13.47 43.64 -26.10
C GLY A 120 14.66 43.72 -27.06
N LEU A 121 15.22 42.58 -27.49
CA LEU A 121 16.31 42.54 -28.47
C LEU A 121 15.87 43.01 -29.86
N GLY A 122 14.64 42.69 -30.27
CA GLY A 122 14.07 43.14 -31.55
C GLY A 122 13.80 44.65 -31.60
N SER A 123 13.56 45.28 -30.45
CA SER A 123 13.39 46.73 -30.35
C SER A 123 14.69 47.51 -30.53
N LEU A 124 15.82 46.98 -30.05
CA LEU A 124 17.12 47.67 -30.16
C LEU A 124 17.71 47.62 -31.58
N HIS A 125 17.36 46.61 -32.38
CA HIS A 125 17.82 46.50 -33.76
C HIS A 125 17.06 47.42 -34.75
N LYS A 126 16.01 48.13 -34.30
CA LYS A 126 15.24 49.06 -35.14
C LYS A 126 15.70 50.52 -35.01
N GLU A 127 16.59 50.82 -34.07
CA GLU A 127 17.02 52.18 -33.70
C GLU A 127 18.48 52.50 -34.14
N LEU A 128 19.07 51.68 -35.01
CA LEU A 128 20.39 51.86 -35.64
C LEU A 128 20.25 51.80 -37.17
#